data_AF-E9SCV8-F1
#
_entry.id   AF-E9SCV8-F1
#
_cell.length_a   1.000
_cell.length_b   1.000
_cell.length_c   1.000
_cell.angle_alpha   90.00
_cell.angle_beta   90.00
_cell.angle_gamma   90.00
#
_symmetry.space_group_name_H-M   'P 1'
#
loop_
_entity.id
_entity.type
_entity.pdbx_description
1 polymer ?
#
loop_
_entity_poly.entity_id
_entity_poly.type
_entity_poly.pdbx_seq_one_letter_code
_entity_poly.pdbx_strand_id
1 'polypeptide(L)'
;MKKDSMKRFAAFAAAIAVISMAGCAETGSKVSDKNNAESAAVVTAAEAGIEADDIEVGYEESDSAAVIFSDDGADVSGTGVSADGTTVTITEDGTYVLSGSCSNGRIIVEAADTAKIKLVLNELSLTCADNAPVLVKSADKVFMLLESGTVNSLTDGASYALADGENTDGAVFSKSDLTINGDGSLTVNANYKHGIVSKDDLVITGGNVTVTSASSALVGKDSVKISAGVFDLTSGTDAVKSTNSEEDGKGIVSITGGSFKVNAGGDAFFAKTDLQFSGGDFDITTGGGSENASVKADGSPNGDWQNGFGKGGRRDENGGFGGRPDDFGNFDGDMGTPPDGFDGGDMGTPPDGFGGGEMGTPPDMGDMGDMKPVSSDGGFEVSFLSDETVSTESTGTSAKALKAGGNIVIEDGTFTIDSADDALHCDGAAHISGGSFTASSGDDGIHVGGDLVIDGGKIDISKSY
;
A
#
# COMPACT_ATOMS: atom_id res chain seq x y z
N MET A 1 -3.68 -15.89 -55.49
CA MET A 1 -4.16 -14.49 -55.40
C MET A 1 -3.74 -13.98 -54.03
N LYS A 2 -3.06 -12.83 -53.99
CA LYS A 2 -2.36 -12.29 -52.82
C LYS A 2 -3.35 -11.58 -51.88
N LYS A 3 -3.20 -11.91 -50.59
CA LYS A 3 -3.15 -11.02 -49.40
C LYS A 3 -4.19 -9.90 -49.30
N ASP A 4 -5.09 -10.04 -48.34
CA ASP A 4 -5.63 -8.92 -47.56
C ASP A 4 -5.56 -9.33 -46.07
N SER A 5 -4.50 -8.89 -45.39
CA SER A 5 -4.38 -8.88 -43.93
C SER A 5 -4.48 -7.42 -43.51
N MET A 6 -5.60 -7.10 -42.87
CA MET A 6 -6.01 -5.76 -42.50
C MET A 6 -5.10 -5.26 -41.37
N LYS A 7 -4.17 -4.35 -41.69
CA LYS A 7 -3.33 -3.68 -40.68
C LYS A 7 -4.22 -2.79 -39.82
N ARG A 8 -4.34 -3.09 -38.52
CA ARG A 8 -5.01 -2.22 -37.55
C ARG A 8 -3.98 -1.25 -36.97
N PHE A 9 -3.88 -0.07 -37.57
CA PHE A 9 -3.20 1.07 -36.96
C PHE A 9 -4.19 1.77 -36.03
N ALA A 10 -4.00 1.68 -34.71
CA ALA A 10 -4.63 2.57 -33.76
C ALA A 10 -3.83 3.89 -33.72
N ALA A 11 -4.43 4.97 -34.19
CA ALA A 11 -3.82 6.29 -34.22
C ALA A 11 -4.02 7.01 -32.88
N PHE A 12 -2.92 7.37 -32.22
CA PHE A 12 -2.90 8.32 -31.12
C PHE A 12 -3.10 9.74 -31.65
N ALA A 13 -4.13 10.43 -31.18
CA ALA A 13 -4.30 11.87 -31.36
C ALA A 13 -4.89 12.48 -30.08
N ALA A 14 -4.04 12.76 -29.09
CA ALA A 14 -4.34 13.72 -28.03
C ALA A 14 -3.47 14.96 -28.28
N ALA A 15 -4.05 15.96 -28.96
CA ALA A 15 -3.40 17.24 -29.20
C ALA A 15 -3.58 18.14 -27.96
N ILE A 16 -2.50 18.37 -27.23
CA ILE A 16 -2.44 19.40 -26.18
C ILE A 16 -2.27 20.76 -26.85
N ALA A 17 -3.32 21.58 -26.82
CA ALA A 17 -3.27 22.98 -27.25
C ALA A 17 -2.95 23.89 -26.05
N VAL A 18 -1.67 24.26 -25.90
CA VAL A 18 -1.26 25.33 -24.99
C VAL A 18 -1.46 26.67 -25.69
N ILE A 19 -2.49 27.42 -25.30
CA ILE A 19 -2.62 28.84 -25.67
C ILE A 19 -2.02 29.67 -24.55
N SER A 20 -0.83 30.19 -24.80
CA SER A 20 -0.23 31.28 -24.03
C SER A 20 -0.83 32.62 -24.50
N MET A 21 -1.48 33.34 -23.60
CA MET A 21 -1.73 34.77 -23.78
C MET A 21 -1.05 35.55 -22.66
N ALA A 22 0.01 36.25 -23.03
CA ALA A 22 0.56 37.35 -22.27
C ALA A 22 -0.44 38.53 -22.30
N GLY A 23 -0.83 39.00 -21.12
CA GLY A 23 -1.56 40.25 -20.93
C GLY A 23 -0.81 41.14 -19.95
N CYS A 24 -0.29 42.28 -20.42
CA CYS A 24 0.38 43.29 -19.63
C CYS A 24 -0.60 44.09 -18.74
N ALA A 25 -0.25 44.17 -17.46
CA ALA A 25 -0.28 45.30 -16.52
C ALA A 25 -1.44 46.32 -16.53
N GLU A 26 -2.11 46.44 -15.37
CA GLU A 26 -2.40 47.73 -14.74
C GLU A 26 -1.84 47.77 -13.30
N THR A 27 -1.52 48.99 -12.87
CA THR A 27 -0.59 49.31 -11.78
C THR A 27 -1.37 49.66 -10.51
N GLY A 28 -1.11 48.93 -9.42
CA GLY A 28 -1.58 49.25 -8.06
C GLY A 28 -0.58 48.74 -7.02
N SER A 29 -0.03 49.64 -6.22
CA SER A 29 1.16 49.44 -5.40
C SER A 29 0.92 48.68 -4.08
N LYS A 30 1.75 47.65 -3.85
CA LYS A 30 2.35 47.14 -2.58
C LYS A 30 1.49 46.44 -1.53
N VAL A 31 1.65 45.12 -1.44
CA VAL A 31 2.22 44.38 -0.29
C VAL A 31 3.12 43.27 -0.86
N SER A 32 4.33 43.12 -0.33
CA SER A 32 5.29 42.11 -0.77
C SER A 32 5.11 40.84 0.05
N ASP A 33 4.29 39.91 -0.45
CA ASP A 33 4.32 38.52 -0.03
C ASP A 33 5.24 37.74 -0.97
N LYS A 34 6.34 37.23 -0.44
CA LYS A 34 7.20 36.28 -1.14
C LYS A 34 6.53 34.91 -1.10
N ASN A 35 5.64 34.67 -2.04
CA ASN A 35 5.23 33.31 -2.39
C ASN A 35 6.40 32.64 -3.12
N ASN A 36 7.14 31.78 -2.42
CA ASN A 36 7.82 30.68 -3.08
C ASN A 36 6.79 29.55 -3.20
N ALA A 37 5.87 29.69 -4.17
CA ALA A 37 5.08 28.55 -4.62
C ALA A 37 6.05 27.66 -5.40
N GLU A 38 6.68 26.75 -4.68
CA GLU A 38 7.37 25.61 -5.26
C GLU A 38 6.29 24.84 -6.03
N SER A 39 6.46 24.75 -7.35
CA SER A 39 5.58 23.93 -8.17
C SER A 39 5.71 22.51 -7.65
N ALA A 40 4.69 21.99 -6.97
CA ALA A 40 4.61 20.59 -6.59
C ALA A 40 4.90 19.78 -7.86
N ALA A 41 6.00 19.02 -7.84
CA ALA A 41 6.28 18.07 -8.90
C ALA A 41 5.17 17.02 -8.82
N VAL A 42 4.45 16.79 -9.92
CA VAL A 42 3.47 15.71 -10.01
C VAL A 42 4.26 14.47 -10.41
N VAL A 43 4.22 13.38 -9.64
CA VAL A 43 4.80 12.09 -9.99
C VAL A 43 4.09 11.57 -11.24
N THR A 44 4.74 11.73 -12.38
CA THR A 44 4.33 11.14 -13.65
C THR A 44 4.63 9.64 -13.68
N ALA A 45 4.03 8.90 -14.62
CA ALA A 45 4.37 7.49 -14.84
C ALA A 45 5.89 7.26 -15.06
N ALA A 46 6.57 8.20 -15.73
CA ALA A 46 8.01 8.13 -15.92
C ALA A 46 8.79 8.35 -14.61
N GLU A 47 8.33 9.26 -13.75
CA GLU A 47 8.94 9.47 -12.42
C GLU A 47 8.66 8.31 -11.46
N ALA A 48 7.53 7.62 -11.63
CA ALA A 48 7.23 6.36 -10.95
C ALA A 48 8.07 5.18 -11.48
N GLY A 49 8.91 5.38 -12.50
CA GLY A 49 9.75 4.33 -13.09
C GLY A 49 8.93 3.27 -13.85
N ILE A 50 7.86 3.69 -14.53
CA ILE A 50 7.14 2.89 -15.53
C ILE A 50 7.77 3.17 -16.88
N GLU A 51 8.27 2.12 -17.53
CA GLU A 51 9.03 2.21 -18.77
C GLU A 51 8.12 2.22 -20.00
N ALA A 52 8.64 2.68 -21.14
CA ALA A 52 7.89 2.69 -22.39
C ALA A 52 7.43 1.29 -22.82
N ASP A 53 8.27 0.27 -22.59
CA ASP A 53 7.94 -1.13 -22.87
C ASP A 53 6.76 -1.63 -22.00
N ASP A 54 6.57 -1.10 -20.78
CA ASP A 54 5.49 -1.52 -19.89
C ASP A 54 4.11 -1.06 -20.40
N ILE A 55 4.09 0.02 -21.19
CA ILE A 55 2.90 0.62 -21.78
C ILE A 55 2.63 0.02 -23.18
N GLU A 56 3.61 -0.62 -23.81
CA GLU A 56 3.48 -1.13 -25.17
C GLU A 56 2.57 -2.36 -25.26
N VAL A 57 1.36 -2.15 -25.78
CA VAL A 57 0.33 -3.20 -25.99
C VAL A 57 0.38 -3.85 -27.37
N GLY A 58 1.24 -3.38 -28.29
CA GLY A 58 1.32 -3.90 -29.65
C GLY A 58 1.98 -5.28 -29.73
N TYR A 59 1.53 -6.12 -30.66
CA TYR A 59 2.21 -7.32 -31.12
C TYR A 59 1.76 -7.70 -32.54
N GLU A 60 2.54 -8.55 -33.22
CA GLU A 60 2.22 -9.06 -34.55
C GLU A 60 1.88 -10.56 -34.46
N GLU A 61 0.63 -10.92 -34.77
CA GLU A 61 0.15 -12.32 -34.69
C GLU A 61 0.98 -13.28 -35.56
N SER A 62 1.50 -12.81 -36.71
CA SER A 62 2.31 -13.67 -37.60
C SER A 62 3.66 -14.07 -37.03
N ASP A 63 4.15 -13.30 -36.06
CA ASP A 63 5.46 -13.46 -35.43
C ASP A 63 5.31 -14.09 -34.04
N SER A 64 4.08 -14.40 -33.63
CA SER A 64 3.74 -14.95 -32.32
C SER A 64 3.53 -16.47 -32.40
N ALA A 65 3.86 -17.17 -31.33
CA ALA A 65 3.41 -18.55 -31.14
C ALA A 65 1.98 -18.54 -30.57
N ALA A 66 1.14 -19.51 -30.97
CA ALA A 66 -0.21 -19.65 -30.46
C ALA A 66 -0.37 -20.95 -29.66
N VAL A 67 -1.08 -20.84 -28.54
CA VAL A 67 -1.44 -21.93 -27.64
C VAL A 67 -2.93 -21.93 -27.41
N ILE A 68 -3.58 -23.06 -27.67
CA ILE A 68 -5.03 -23.23 -27.48
C ILE A 68 -5.25 -24.33 -26.45
N PHE A 69 -5.79 -23.96 -25.29
CA PHE A 69 -6.06 -24.89 -24.19
C PHE A 69 -7.41 -25.60 -24.37
N SER A 70 -7.41 -26.89 -24.03
CA SER A 70 -8.59 -27.75 -23.85
C SER A 70 -8.37 -28.69 -22.67
N ASP A 71 -9.41 -29.42 -22.24
CA ASP A 71 -9.26 -30.46 -21.22
C ASP A 71 -8.48 -31.69 -21.73
N ASP A 72 -8.39 -31.89 -23.04
CA ASP A 72 -7.62 -33.00 -23.65
C ASP A 72 -6.12 -32.66 -23.77
N GLY A 73 -5.75 -31.39 -23.59
CA GLY A 73 -4.38 -30.88 -23.73
C GLY A 73 -4.31 -29.49 -24.34
N ALA A 74 -3.10 -28.99 -24.55
CA ALA A 74 -2.84 -27.71 -25.21
C ALA A 74 -2.25 -27.90 -26.62
N ASP A 75 -2.92 -27.35 -27.63
CA ASP A 75 -2.43 -27.32 -29.00
C ASP A 75 -1.46 -26.16 -29.18
N VAL A 76 -0.25 -26.45 -29.67
CA VAL A 76 0.84 -25.46 -29.82
C VAL A 76 1.21 -25.28 -31.28
N SER A 77 1.36 -24.03 -31.70
CA SER A 77 1.91 -23.64 -33.00
C SER A 77 2.94 -22.52 -32.84
N GLY A 78 4.12 -22.66 -33.45
CA GLY A 78 5.25 -21.73 -33.28
C GLY A 78 6.45 -22.39 -32.61
N THR A 79 7.42 -21.56 -32.18
CA THR A 79 8.66 -21.99 -31.51
C THR A 79 8.75 -21.41 -30.10
N GLY A 80 9.72 -21.87 -29.30
CA GLY A 80 9.95 -21.37 -27.94
C GLY A 80 8.91 -21.81 -26.90
N VAL A 81 7.95 -22.64 -27.28
CA VAL A 81 6.89 -23.17 -26.42
C VAL A 81 6.65 -24.65 -26.70
N SER A 82 6.32 -25.41 -25.67
CA SER A 82 5.97 -26.82 -25.74
C SER A 82 4.82 -27.14 -24.79
N ALA A 83 4.10 -28.23 -25.04
CA ALA A 83 3.04 -28.71 -24.18
C ALA A 83 3.26 -30.19 -23.81
N ASP A 84 3.07 -30.50 -22.53
CA ASP A 84 2.94 -31.86 -22.00
C ASP A 84 1.56 -32.00 -21.36
N GLY A 85 0.62 -32.61 -22.09
CA GLY A 85 -0.80 -32.61 -21.73
C GLY A 85 -1.34 -31.18 -21.65
N THR A 86 -1.80 -30.79 -20.46
CA THR A 86 -2.36 -29.46 -20.15
C THR A 86 -1.34 -28.51 -19.52
N THR A 87 -0.07 -28.91 -19.41
CA THR A 87 1.02 -28.05 -18.94
C THR A 87 1.80 -27.51 -20.13
N VAL A 88 1.86 -26.19 -20.25
CA VAL A 88 2.57 -25.47 -21.31
C VAL A 88 3.83 -24.84 -20.72
N THR A 89 4.97 -25.06 -21.37
CA THR A 89 6.27 -24.53 -20.96
C THR A 89 6.83 -23.63 -22.05
N ILE A 90 7.14 -22.39 -21.69
CA ILE A 90 7.74 -21.36 -22.55
C ILE A 90 9.21 -21.18 -22.13
N THR A 91 10.13 -21.23 -23.09
CA THR A 91 11.58 -21.28 -22.83
C THR A 91 12.42 -20.28 -23.61
N GLU A 92 11.84 -19.57 -24.58
CA GLU A 92 12.56 -18.60 -25.42
C GLU A 92 11.89 -17.23 -25.37
N ASP A 93 12.66 -16.18 -25.65
CA ASP A 93 12.13 -14.82 -25.84
C ASP A 93 11.08 -14.80 -26.96
N GLY A 94 9.96 -14.10 -26.74
CA GLY A 94 8.93 -13.99 -27.76
C GLY A 94 7.54 -13.62 -27.26
N THR A 95 6.60 -13.62 -28.19
CA THR A 95 5.17 -13.38 -27.93
C THR A 95 4.36 -14.66 -28.09
N TYR A 96 3.49 -14.93 -27.13
CA TYR A 96 2.69 -16.14 -27.01
C TYR A 96 1.22 -15.76 -26.85
N VAL A 97 0.39 -16.06 -27.85
CA VAL A 97 -1.06 -15.83 -27.81
C VAL A 97 -1.73 -17.05 -27.21
N LEU A 98 -2.34 -16.85 -26.04
CA LEU A 98 -2.91 -17.89 -25.20
C LEU A 98 -4.43 -17.77 -25.19
N SER A 99 -5.13 -18.86 -25.53
CA SER A 99 -6.58 -18.89 -25.63
C SER A 99 -7.15 -20.24 -25.22
N GLY A 100 -8.48 -20.33 -25.13
CA GLY A 100 -9.19 -21.57 -24.82
C GLY A 100 -9.41 -21.78 -23.33
N SER A 101 -9.87 -22.97 -22.95
CA SER A 101 -10.28 -23.26 -21.58
C SER A 101 -9.79 -24.62 -21.11
N CYS A 102 -9.27 -24.71 -19.90
CA CYS A 102 -8.83 -25.98 -19.31
C CYS A 102 -9.11 -26.01 -17.81
N SER A 103 -9.72 -27.09 -17.35
CA SER A 103 -10.06 -27.32 -15.93
C SER A 103 -8.85 -27.69 -15.07
N ASN A 104 -7.73 -28.09 -15.69
CA ASN A 104 -6.46 -28.32 -15.01
C ASN A 104 -5.27 -27.92 -15.91
N GLY A 105 -5.21 -26.64 -16.28
CA GLY A 105 -4.19 -26.09 -17.17
C GLY A 105 -3.14 -25.28 -16.43
N ARG A 106 -1.90 -25.31 -16.93
CA ARG A 106 -0.77 -24.57 -16.36
C ARG A 106 0.11 -23.96 -17.43
N ILE A 107 0.59 -22.75 -17.17
CA ILE A 107 1.60 -22.06 -17.95
C ILE A 107 2.84 -21.90 -17.08
N ILE A 108 3.97 -22.40 -17.56
CA ILE A 108 5.27 -22.28 -16.91
C ILE A 108 6.20 -21.50 -17.84
N VAL A 109 6.78 -20.42 -17.35
CA VAL A 109 7.84 -19.68 -18.05
C VAL A 109 9.17 -20.01 -17.38
N GLU A 110 10.07 -20.63 -18.15
CA GLU A 110 11.41 -21.04 -17.73
C GLU A 110 12.39 -20.71 -18.87
N ALA A 111 12.61 -19.41 -19.07
CA ALA A 111 13.45 -18.87 -20.13
C ALA A 111 14.77 -18.35 -19.56
N ALA A 112 15.66 -17.89 -20.45
CA ALA A 112 16.90 -17.24 -20.03
C ALA A 112 16.62 -15.93 -19.26
N ASP A 113 17.50 -15.57 -18.33
CA ASP A 113 17.38 -14.34 -17.51
C ASP A 113 17.52 -13.04 -18.32
N THR A 114 17.75 -13.14 -19.64
CA THR A 114 17.76 -12.00 -20.58
C THR A 114 16.54 -12.00 -21.51
N ALA A 115 15.63 -12.97 -21.37
CA ALA A 115 14.50 -13.16 -22.26
C ALA A 115 13.30 -12.34 -21.78
N LYS A 116 12.73 -11.54 -22.68
CA LYS A 116 11.46 -10.85 -22.47
C LYS A 116 10.33 -11.68 -23.05
N ILE A 117 9.32 -11.97 -22.24
CA ILE A 117 8.22 -12.86 -22.61
C ILE A 117 6.92 -12.07 -22.61
N LYS A 118 6.19 -12.06 -23.73
CA LYS A 118 4.86 -11.46 -23.81
C LYS A 118 3.79 -12.55 -23.90
N LEU A 119 3.01 -12.69 -22.85
CA LEU A 119 1.83 -13.56 -22.77
C LEU A 119 0.59 -12.74 -23.14
N VAL A 120 0.01 -12.97 -24.31
CA VAL A 120 -1.23 -12.33 -24.73
C VAL A 120 -2.40 -13.21 -24.32
N LEU A 121 -3.21 -12.75 -23.37
CA LEU A 121 -4.40 -13.43 -22.91
C LEU A 121 -5.60 -13.05 -23.79
N ASN A 122 -6.08 -14.00 -24.58
CA ASN A 122 -7.14 -13.82 -25.56
C ASN A 122 -8.23 -14.88 -25.35
N GLU A 123 -9.20 -14.56 -24.49
CA GLU A 123 -10.28 -15.47 -24.06
C GLU A 123 -9.75 -16.75 -23.38
N LEU A 124 -8.70 -16.59 -22.56
CA LEU A 124 -8.10 -17.69 -21.81
C LEU A 124 -8.84 -17.92 -20.48
N SER A 125 -9.26 -19.16 -20.22
CA SER A 125 -9.83 -19.57 -18.93
C SER A 125 -9.14 -20.81 -18.37
N LEU A 126 -8.24 -20.64 -17.41
CA LEU A 126 -7.52 -21.74 -16.77
C LEU A 126 -7.92 -21.91 -15.30
N THR A 127 -8.15 -23.17 -14.93
CA THR A 127 -8.14 -23.62 -13.54
C THR A 127 -6.95 -24.55 -13.36
N CYS A 128 -6.24 -24.45 -12.24
CA CYS A 128 -5.24 -25.42 -11.81
C CYS A 128 -5.58 -25.86 -10.39
N ALA A 129 -5.89 -27.14 -10.18
CA ALA A 129 -6.46 -27.60 -8.91
C ALA A 129 -5.44 -27.75 -7.77
N ASP A 130 -4.15 -27.84 -8.08
CA ASP A 130 -3.08 -28.19 -7.15
C ASP A 130 -1.85 -27.26 -7.24
N ASN A 131 -1.94 -26.19 -8.02
CA ASN A 131 -0.86 -25.23 -8.22
C ASN A 131 -1.35 -23.89 -8.80
N ALA A 132 -0.41 -22.99 -9.09
CA ALA A 132 -0.66 -21.76 -9.82
C ALA A 132 -0.95 -22.06 -11.31
N PRO A 133 -2.00 -21.46 -11.91
CA PRO A 133 -2.22 -21.53 -13.36
C PRO A 133 -1.12 -20.82 -14.16
N VAL A 134 -0.45 -19.80 -13.61
CA VAL A 134 0.70 -19.13 -14.25
C VAL A 134 1.88 -19.05 -13.28
N LEU A 135 2.99 -19.67 -13.67
CA LEU A 135 4.24 -19.72 -12.91
C LEU A 135 5.42 -19.26 -13.78
N VAL A 136 5.98 -18.10 -13.49
CA VAL A 136 7.24 -17.64 -14.07
C VAL A 136 8.37 -17.99 -13.11
N LYS A 137 9.20 -18.95 -13.52
CA LYS A 137 10.39 -19.37 -12.78
C LYS A 137 11.61 -18.52 -13.10
N SER A 138 11.79 -18.17 -14.37
CA SER A 138 12.91 -17.36 -14.85
C SER A 138 12.57 -16.67 -16.18
N ALA A 139 12.90 -15.39 -16.25
CA ALA A 139 12.89 -14.50 -17.40
C ALA A 139 13.58 -13.17 -16.99
N ASP A 140 13.87 -12.30 -17.94
CA ASP A 140 14.22 -10.90 -17.64
C ASP A 140 12.98 -10.15 -17.13
N LYS A 141 11.92 -10.17 -17.96
CA LYS A 141 10.63 -9.55 -17.66
C LYS A 141 9.51 -10.31 -18.39
N VAL A 142 8.36 -10.43 -17.74
CA VAL A 142 7.15 -10.98 -18.35
C VAL A 142 6.08 -9.92 -18.47
N PHE A 143 5.52 -9.78 -19.67
CA PHE A 143 4.37 -8.94 -19.97
C PHE A 143 3.14 -9.83 -20.12
N MET A 144 2.12 -9.57 -19.33
CA MET A 144 0.80 -10.17 -19.46
C MET A 144 -0.13 -9.13 -20.10
N LEU A 145 -0.30 -9.24 -21.42
CA LEU A 145 -1.17 -8.37 -22.19
C LEU A 145 -2.60 -8.91 -22.18
N LEU A 146 -3.55 -8.11 -21.73
CA LEU A 146 -4.97 -8.40 -21.76
C LEU A 146 -5.56 -7.94 -23.10
N GLU A 147 -5.84 -8.90 -23.99
CA GLU A 147 -6.31 -8.58 -25.35
C GLU A 147 -7.66 -7.85 -25.32
N SER A 148 -7.77 -6.82 -26.17
CA SER A 148 -8.90 -5.91 -26.16
C SER A 148 -10.24 -6.62 -26.39
N GLY A 149 -11.22 -6.32 -25.54
CA GLY A 149 -12.56 -6.89 -25.61
C GLY A 149 -12.67 -8.36 -25.18
N THR A 150 -11.60 -8.97 -24.68
CA THR A 150 -11.59 -10.36 -24.21
C THR A 150 -11.78 -10.44 -22.70
N VAL A 151 -12.28 -11.59 -22.23
CA VAL A 151 -12.42 -11.89 -20.81
C VAL A 151 -11.61 -13.12 -20.48
N ASN A 152 -10.68 -12.97 -19.55
CA ASN A 152 -9.73 -14.00 -19.16
C ASN A 152 -9.95 -14.37 -17.68
N SER A 153 -9.74 -15.64 -17.33
CA SER A 153 -9.91 -16.14 -15.97
C SER A 153 -8.77 -17.08 -15.60
N LEU A 154 -8.18 -16.86 -14.42
CA LEU A 154 -7.12 -17.69 -13.85
C LEU A 154 -7.53 -18.08 -12.42
N THR A 155 -7.68 -19.39 -12.18
CA THR A 155 -8.10 -19.92 -10.87
C THR A 155 -7.10 -20.96 -10.38
N ASP A 156 -6.62 -20.82 -9.16
CA ASP A 156 -5.72 -21.79 -8.53
C ASP A 156 -6.44 -22.75 -7.58
N GLY A 157 -5.68 -23.70 -7.04
CA GLY A 157 -6.14 -24.62 -6.01
C GLY A 157 -6.14 -23.99 -4.62
N ALA A 158 -6.90 -24.52 -3.68
CA ALA A 158 -6.87 -24.08 -2.28
C ALA A 158 -5.57 -24.47 -1.53
N SER A 159 -4.73 -25.31 -2.14
CA SER A 159 -3.46 -25.76 -1.58
C SER A 159 -2.51 -26.15 -2.70
N TYR A 160 -1.22 -25.83 -2.57
CA TYR A 160 -0.21 -26.18 -3.55
C TYR A 160 0.64 -27.38 -3.11
N ALA A 161 0.92 -28.29 -4.05
CA ALA A 161 1.92 -29.34 -3.87
C ALA A 161 3.29 -28.82 -4.36
N LEU A 162 4.02 -28.14 -3.47
CA LEU A 162 5.32 -27.55 -3.79
C LEU A 162 6.47 -28.51 -3.47
N ALA A 163 7.50 -28.51 -4.32
CA ALA A 163 8.77 -29.17 -4.02
C ALA A 163 9.57 -28.38 -2.98
N ASP A 164 10.52 -29.04 -2.32
CA ASP A 164 11.40 -28.39 -1.34
C ASP A 164 12.13 -27.19 -1.97
N GLY A 165 12.01 -26.03 -1.34
CA GLY A 165 12.63 -24.78 -1.80
C GLY A 165 11.78 -23.93 -2.76
N GLU A 166 10.64 -24.44 -3.24
CA GLU A 166 9.69 -23.61 -4.00
C GLU A 166 8.81 -22.77 -3.06
N ASN A 167 8.58 -21.52 -3.45
CA ASN A 167 7.84 -20.53 -2.69
C ASN A 167 6.66 -19.91 -3.46
N THR A 168 6.16 -20.62 -4.47
CA THR A 168 4.99 -20.19 -5.23
C THR A 168 3.79 -20.00 -4.30
N ASP A 169 3.35 -18.76 -4.17
CA ASP A 169 2.33 -18.35 -3.20
C ASP A 169 1.22 -17.49 -3.81
N GLY A 170 1.12 -17.44 -5.14
CA GLY A 170 0.01 -16.77 -5.83
C GLY A 170 -0.46 -17.47 -7.09
N ALA A 171 -1.71 -17.19 -7.48
CA ALA A 171 -2.34 -17.78 -8.66
C ALA A 171 -1.64 -17.35 -9.97
N VAL A 172 -1.20 -16.09 -10.03
CA VAL A 172 -0.19 -15.63 -10.98
C VAL A 172 1.06 -15.34 -10.17
N PHE A 173 2.13 -16.09 -10.40
CA PHE A 173 3.35 -15.95 -9.63
C PHE A 173 4.55 -15.79 -10.54
N SER A 174 5.33 -14.75 -10.30
CA SER A 174 6.57 -14.47 -11.01
C SER A 174 7.75 -14.31 -10.08
N LYS A 175 8.85 -15.01 -10.39
CA LYS A 175 10.16 -14.78 -9.76
C LYS A 175 10.91 -13.58 -10.34
N SER A 176 10.44 -13.05 -11.48
CA SER A 176 10.99 -11.89 -12.19
C SER A 176 9.97 -10.74 -12.23
N ASP A 177 10.35 -9.59 -12.77
CA ASP A 177 9.43 -8.48 -13.08
C ASP A 177 8.20 -8.95 -13.88
N LEU A 178 7.03 -8.48 -13.46
CA LEU A 178 5.75 -8.74 -14.10
C LEU A 178 5.07 -7.43 -14.46
N THR A 179 4.68 -7.30 -15.72
CA THR A 179 3.86 -6.19 -16.20
C THR A 179 2.50 -6.70 -16.66
N ILE A 180 1.42 -6.01 -16.30
CA ILE A 180 0.08 -6.22 -16.83
C ILE A 180 -0.34 -4.98 -17.61
N ASN A 181 -0.76 -5.16 -18.86
CA ASN A 181 -1.21 -4.06 -19.71
C ASN A 181 -2.34 -4.50 -20.65
N GLY A 182 -2.79 -3.59 -21.53
CA GLY A 182 -3.97 -3.79 -22.37
C GLY A 182 -5.24 -3.23 -21.75
N ASP A 183 -6.38 -3.47 -22.39
CA ASP A 183 -7.71 -3.00 -21.97
C ASP A 183 -8.73 -4.14 -21.84
N GLY A 184 -8.31 -5.39 -22.05
CA GLY A 184 -9.10 -6.59 -21.77
C GLY A 184 -9.38 -6.80 -20.29
N SER A 185 -10.18 -7.82 -19.98
CA SER A 185 -10.56 -8.17 -18.61
C SER A 185 -9.81 -9.41 -18.12
N LEU A 186 -9.39 -9.38 -16.85
CA LEU A 186 -8.76 -10.50 -16.15
C LEU A 186 -9.45 -10.70 -14.80
N THR A 187 -9.94 -11.92 -14.57
CA THR A 187 -10.39 -12.38 -13.25
C THR A 187 -9.39 -13.38 -12.67
N VAL A 188 -8.87 -13.10 -11.47
CA VAL A 188 -7.98 -14.02 -10.73
C VAL A 188 -8.69 -14.48 -9.46
N ASN A 189 -8.89 -15.79 -9.34
CA ASN A 189 -9.41 -16.44 -8.13
C ASN A 189 -8.27 -17.20 -7.45
N ALA A 190 -7.70 -16.59 -6.42
CA ALA A 190 -6.61 -17.13 -5.62
C ALA A 190 -7.12 -17.72 -4.31
N ASN A 191 -7.45 -19.00 -4.36
CA ASN A 191 -7.92 -19.81 -3.25
C ASN A 191 -6.81 -20.22 -2.29
N TYR A 192 -5.55 -20.31 -2.73
CA TYR A 192 -4.44 -20.69 -1.86
C TYR A 192 -4.00 -19.54 -0.94
N LYS A 193 -3.50 -18.45 -1.53
CA LYS A 193 -2.93 -17.31 -0.82
C LYS A 193 -3.12 -16.03 -1.62
N HIS A 194 -2.12 -15.62 -2.41
CA HIS A 194 -2.09 -14.32 -3.07
C HIS A 194 -2.68 -14.38 -4.48
N GLY A 195 -3.21 -13.25 -4.97
CA GLY A 195 -3.68 -13.12 -6.34
C GLY A 195 -2.54 -13.14 -7.35
N ILE A 196 -1.96 -11.96 -7.56
CA ILE A 196 -0.90 -11.69 -8.53
C ILE A 196 0.36 -11.30 -7.76
N VAL A 197 1.45 -12.04 -7.98
CA VAL A 197 2.70 -11.90 -7.25
C VAL A 197 3.87 -11.72 -8.22
N SER A 198 4.67 -10.68 -7.98
CA SER A 198 6.04 -10.55 -8.47
C SER A 198 7.00 -10.56 -7.29
N LYS A 199 8.08 -11.35 -7.39
CA LYS A 199 9.19 -11.30 -6.44
C LYS A 199 10.15 -10.15 -6.68
N ASP A 200 9.96 -9.40 -7.77
CA ASP A 200 10.60 -8.12 -8.07
C ASP A 200 9.51 -7.05 -8.24
N ASP A 201 9.51 -6.29 -9.34
CA ASP A 201 8.53 -5.24 -9.60
C ASP A 201 7.23 -5.81 -10.19
N LEU A 202 6.08 -5.28 -9.75
CA LEU A 202 4.77 -5.48 -10.38
C LEU A 202 4.30 -4.14 -10.96
N VAL A 203 4.19 -4.08 -12.29
CA VAL A 203 3.76 -2.89 -13.02
C VAL A 203 2.39 -3.14 -13.68
N ILE A 204 1.43 -2.23 -13.52
CA ILE A 204 0.12 -2.32 -14.17
C ILE A 204 -0.19 -1.02 -14.89
N THR A 205 -0.30 -1.07 -16.21
CA THR A 205 -0.52 0.13 -17.04
C THR A 205 -1.91 0.17 -17.68
N GLY A 206 -2.76 -0.82 -17.43
CA GLY A 206 -4.14 -0.87 -17.92
C GLY A 206 -4.86 -2.19 -17.57
N GLY A 207 -6.09 -2.31 -18.07
CA GLY A 207 -6.91 -3.52 -17.95
C GLY A 207 -8.07 -3.39 -16.96
N ASN A 208 -9.02 -4.32 -17.04
CA ASN A 208 -10.06 -4.51 -16.03
C ASN A 208 -9.69 -5.74 -15.19
N VAL A 209 -9.09 -5.52 -14.02
CA VAL A 209 -8.48 -6.57 -13.20
C VAL A 209 -9.32 -6.80 -11.94
N THR A 210 -9.97 -7.96 -11.87
CA THR A 210 -10.69 -8.42 -10.69
C THR A 210 -9.89 -9.50 -10.00
N VAL A 211 -9.63 -9.34 -8.71
CA VAL A 211 -8.87 -10.33 -7.92
C VAL A 211 -9.64 -10.65 -6.64
N THR A 212 -9.90 -11.94 -6.44
CA THR A 212 -10.35 -12.47 -5.15
C THR A 212 -9.26 -13.36 -4.59
N SER A 213 -8.71 -13.03 -3.43
CA SER A 213 -7.57 -13.75 -2.83
C SER A 213 -7.78 -14.09 -1.36
N ALA A 214 -7.36 -15.29 -0.95
CA ALA A 214 -7.38 -15.72 0.45
C ALA A 214 -6.46 -14.89 1.36
N SER A 215 -5.38 -14.35 0.80
CA SER A 215 -4.48 -13.36 1.42
C SER A 215 -4.47 -12.12 0.54
N SER A 216 -3.29 -11.62 0.12
CA SER A 216 -3.19 -10.35 -0.62
C SER A 216 -3.49 -10.44 -2.11
N ALA A 217 -4.11 -9.39 -2.67
CA ALA A 217 -4.55 -9.40 -4.08
C ALA A 217 -3.40 -9.12 -5.05
N LEU A 218 -2.68 -8.01 -4.89
CA LEU A 218 -1.55 -7.60 -5.71
C LEU A 218 -0.30 -7.47 -4.83
N VAL A 219 0.76 -8.21 -5.17
CA VAL A 219 2.01 -8.23 -4.41
C VAL A 219 3.18 -8.03 -5.36
N GLY A 220 3.92 -6.94 -5.17
CA GLY A 220 5.22 -6.73 -5.81
C GLY A 220 6.25 -6.55 -4.70
N LYS A 221 7.17 -7.50 -4.54
CA LYS A 221 8.12 -7.49 -3.41
C LYS A 221 8.89 -6.17 -3.38
N ASP A 222 9.38 -5.75 -4.55
CA ASP A 222 10.23 -4.57 -4.71
C ASP A 222 9.43 -3.31 -4.96
N SER A 223 8.42 -3.37 -5.81
CA SER A 223 7.45 -2.29 -5.95
C SER A 223 6.14 -2.76 -6.56
N VAL A 224 5.08 -2.00 -6.31
CA VAL A 224 3.84 -2.04 -7.11
C VAL A 224 3.64 -0.66 -7.74
N LYS A 225 3.60 -0.60 -9.07
CA LYS A 225 3.44 0.64 -9.83
C LYS A 225 2.20 0.56 -10.71
N ILE A 226 1.24 1.45 -10.54
CA ILE A 226 -0.01 1.45 -11.32
C ILE A 226 -0.25 2.82 -11.96
N SER A 227 -0.49 2.85 -13.27
CA SER A 227 -0.77 4.11 -13.98
C SER A 227 -2.17 4.22 -14.55
N ALA A 228 -2.85 3.10 -14.82
CA ALA A 228 -4.23 3.07 -15.26
C ALA A 228 -4.84 1.67 -15.05
N GLY A 229 -6.14 1.58 -15.29
CA GLY A 229 -6.93 0.35 -15.17
C GLY A 229 -8.16 0.53 -14.29
N VAL A 230 -8.99 -0.51 -14.25
CA VAL A 230 -10.13 -0.64 -13.34
C VAL A 230 -9.91 -1.88 -12.49
N PHE A 231 -9.97 -1.72 -11.17
CA PHE A 231 -9.61 -2.75 -10.21
C PHE A 231 -10.77 -3.04 -9.25
N ASP A 232 -11.16 -4.31 -9.15
CA ASP A 232 -12.05 -4.80 -8.08
C ASP A 232 -11.28 -5.85 -7.28
N LEU A 233 -10.78 -5.44 -6.11
CA LEU A 233 -9.84 -6.20 -5.30
C LEU A 233 -10.51 -6.62 -3.99
N THR A 234 -10.71 -7.92 -3.81
CA THR A 234 -11.16 -8.52 -2.56
C THR A 234 -10.07 -9.42 -1.99
N SER A 235 -9.54 -9.08 -0.82
CA SER A 235 -8.42 -9.78 -0.20
C SER A 235 -8.71 -10.16 1.26
N GLY A 236 -8.28 -11.33 1.69
CA GLY A 236 -8.37 -11.72 3.11
C GLY A 236 -7.41 -10.94 4.02
N THR A 237 -6.33 -10.43 3.45
CA THR A 237 -5.38 -9.52 4.10
C THR A 237 -5.25 -8.24 3.26
N ASP A 238 -4.04 -7.83 2.90
CA ASP A 238 -3.80 -6.56 2.23
C ASP A 238 -4.19 -6.58 0.74
N ALA A 239 -4.80 -5.53 0.18
CA ALA A 239 -5.15 -5.56 -1.24
C ALA A 239 -3.95 -5.31 -2.15
N VAL A 240 -3.19 -4.23 -1.93
CA VAL A 240 -1.98 -3.89 -2.69
C VAL A 240 -0.79 -3.80 -1.75
N LYS A 241 0.29 -4.52 -2.08
CA LYS A 241 1.38 -4.74 -1.13
C LYS A 241 2.77 -4.72 -1.77
N SER A 242 3.68 -3.97 -1.14
CA SER A 242 5.12 -4.11 -1.33
C SER A 242 5.85 -4.31 0.01
N THR A 243 6.93 -5.11 0.01
CA THR A 243 7.51 -5.67 1.25
C THR A 243 9.01 -5.49 1.42
N ASN A 244 9.75 -5.13 0.36
CA ASN A 244 11.21 -5.02 0.45
C ASN A 244 11.59 -3.83 1.34
N SER A 245 12.44 -4.08 2.35
CA SER A 245 13.05 -3.04 3.19
C SER A 245 14.56 -3.16 3.24
N GLU A 246 15.14 -4.08 2.49
CA GLU A 246 16.57 -4.40 2.53
C GLU A 246 17.36 -3.59 1.50
N GLU A 247 16.68 -3.16 0.43
CA GLU A 247 17.27 -2.43 -0.70
C GLU A 247 16.72 -1.01 -0.78
N ASP A 248 17.61 -0.04 -1.00
CA ASP A 248 17.25 1.37 -1.16
C ASP A 248 16.44 1.58 -2.45
N GLY A 249 15.38 2.40 -2.37
CA GLY A 249 14.46 2.62 -3.47
C GLY A 249 13.50 1.46 -3.78
N LYS A 250 13.41 0.44 -2.90
CA LYS A 250 12.45 -0.66 -2.97
C LYS A 250 11.43 -0.58 -1.82
N GLY A 251 10.41 -1.42 -1.85
CA GLY A 251 9.31 -1.44 -0.88
C GLY A 251 8.18 -0.45 -1.17
N ILE A 252 8.11 0.06 -2.40
CA ILE A 252 7.31 1.22 -2.77
C ILE A 252 5.99 0.79 -3.41
N VAL A 253 4.92 1.51 -3.11
CA VAL A 253 3.67 1.47 -3.90
C VAL A 253 3.43 2.85 -4.50
N SER A 254 3.35 2.94 -5.83
CA SER A 254 3.17 4.19 -6.56
C SER A 254 1.97 4.10 -7.51
N ILE A 255 0.98 4.95 -7.31
CA ILE A 255 -0.26 4.98 -8.07
C ILE A 255 -0.43 6.35 -8.73
N THR A 256 -0.36 6.38 -10.05
CA THR A 256 -0.48 7.61 -10.85
C THR A 256 -1.85 7.74 -11.53
N GLY A 257 -2.67 6.69 -11.48
CA GLY A 257 -4.03 6.68 -12.02
C GLY A 257 -4.72 5.32 -11.90
N GLY A 258 -5.97 5.25 -12.34
CA GLY A 258 -6.84 4.06 -12.26
C GLY A 258 -8.09 4.28 -11.41
N SER A 259 -9.01 3.33 -11.45
CA SER A 259 -10.21 3.28 -10.59
C SER A 259 -10.20 2.00 -9.77
N PHE A 260 -10.33 2.12 -8.46
CA PHE A 260 -10.16 1.04 -7.50
C PHE A 260 -11.39 0.91 -6.63
N LYS A 261 -11.92 -0.32 -6.58
CA LYS A 261 -12.82 -0.77 -5.54
C LYS A 261 -12.10 -1.83 -4.72
N VAL A 262 -11.91 -1.56 -3.44
CA VAL A 262 -11.08 -2.38 -2.55
C VAL A 262 -11.89 -2.82 -1.35
N ASN A 263 -11.91 -4.13 -1.11
CA ASN A 263 -12.40 -4.74 0.12
C ASN A 263 -11.32 -5.64 0.71
N ALA A 264 -10.55 -5.10 1.64
CA ALA A 264 -9.43 -5.80 2.26
C ALA A 264 -9.77 -6.21 3.70
N GLY A 265 -9.48 -7.46 4.07
CA GLY A 265 -9.51 -7.88 5.47
C GLY A 265 -8.38 -7.24 6.29
N GLY A 266 -7.27 -6.89 5.63
CA GLY A 266 -6.14 -6.16 6.19
C GLY A 266 -6.02 -4.75 5.63
N ASP A 267 -4.81 -4.34 5.25
CA ASP A 267 -4.55 -2.98 4.75
C ASP A 267 -4.95 -2.82 3.27
N ALA A 268 -5.58 -1.73 2.85
CA ALA A 268 -5.91 -1.60 1.41
C ALA A 268 -4.65 -1.38 0.57
N PHE A 269 -3.80 -0.43 0.97
CA PHE A 269 -2.50 -0.19 0.36
C PHE A 269 -1.42 -0.22 1.44
N PHE A 270 -0.49 -1.17 1.32
CA PHE A 270 0.65 -1.32 2.23
C PHE A 270 1.97 -1.22 1.46
N ALA A 271 2.70 -0.15 1.70
CA ALA A 271 4.09 -0.01 1.30
C ALA A 271 5.00 -0.22 2.51
N LYS A 272 6.08 -0.97 2.32
CA LYS A 272 7.07 -1.13 3.39
C LYS A 272 7.89 0.15 3.59
N THR A 273 8.15 0.89 2.52
CA THR A 273 8.86 2.17 2.52
C THR A 273 7.88 3.29 2.17
N ASP A 274 7.77 3.67 0.90
CA ASP A 274 7.01 4.85 0.50
C ASP A 274 5.73 4.48 -0.25
N LEU A 275 4.65 5.17 0.08
CA LEU A 275 3.36 5.08 -0.60
C LEU A 275 3.06 6.42 -1.27
N GLN A 276 2.85 6.39 -2.59
CA GLN A 276 2.76 7.59 -3.42
C GLN A 276 1.49 7.56 -4.28
N PHE A 277 0.75 8.66 -4.26
CA PHE A 277 -0.44 8.86 -5.09
C PHE A 277 -0.35 10.20 -5.83
N SER A 278 -0.44 10.16 -7.15
CA SER A 278 -0.55 11.36 -8.00
C SER A 278 -1.81 11.39 -8.86
N GLY A 279 -2.71 10.44 -8.65
CA GLY A 279 -4.01 10.37 -9.30
C GLY A 279 -4.76 9.07 -8.98
N GLY A 280 -5.98 8.97 -9.49
CA GLY A 280 -6.85 7.80 -9.36
C GLY A 280 -8.13 8.08 -8.57
N ASP A 281 -9.03 7.10 -8.59
CA ASP A 281 -10.29 7.09 -7.86
C ASP A 281 -10.36 5.81 -7.01
N PHE A 282 -10.60 5.96 -5.71
CA PHE A 282 -10.46 4.89 -4.73
C PHE A 282 -11.70 4.80 -3.84
N ASP A 283 -12.41 3.68 -3.92
CA ASP A 283 -13.47 3.24 -3.02
C ASP A 283 -12.91 2.11 -2.15
N ILE A 284 -12.61 2.42 -0.88
CA ILE A 284 -11.83 1.57 0.01
C ILE A 284 -12.66 1.19 1.22
N THR A 285 -12.78 -0.12 1.46
CA THR A 285 -13.24 -0.70 2.72
C THR A 285 -12.15 -1.62 3.29
N THR A 286 -11.76 -1.41 4.54
CA THR A 286 -10.78 -2.27 5.23
C THR A 286 -11.32 -2.80 6.56
N GLY A 287 -11.02 -4.06 6.88
CA GLY A 287 -11.47 -4.71 8.12
C GLY A 287 -13.00 -4.76 8.28
N GLY A 288 -13.75 -4.64 7.18
CA GLY A 288 -15.21 -4.53 7.18
C GLY A 288 -15.76 -3.12 7.46
N GLY A 289 -14.90 -2.10 7.52
CA GLY A 289 -15.28 -0.72 7.74
C GLY A 289 -15.17 -0.25 9.18
N SER A 290 -15.26 1.07 9.38
CA SER A 290 -15.10 1.75 10.67
C SER A 290 -16.10 1.33 11.74
N GLU A 291 -17.22 0.70 11.36
CA GLU A 291 -18.16 0.09 12.32
C GLU A 291 -17.54 -1.08 13.10
N ASN A 292 -16.50 -1.71 12.55
CA ASN A 292 -15.77 -2.82 13.15
C ASN A 292 -14.51 -2.37 13.91
N ALA A 293 -14.43 -1.08 14.27
CA ALA A 293 -13.32 -0.50 15.02
C ALA A 293 -12.92 -1.33 16.24
N SER A 294 -11.62 -1.40 16.51
CA SER A 294 -11.12 -2.12 17.67
C SER A 294 -11.73 -1.55 18.97
N VAL A 295 -12.39 -2.41 19.74
CA VAL A 295 -12.94 -2.05 21.05
C VAL A 295 -11.81 -1.88 22.06
N LYS A 296 -11.98 -1.02 23.07
CA LYS A 296 -11.01 -0.90 24.16
C LYS A 296 -10.79 -2.26 24.83
N ALA A 297 -9.66 -2.41 25.52
CA ALA A 297 -9.31 -3.64 26.26
C ALA A 297 -10.37 -4.07 27.32
N ASP A 298 -11.29 -3.18 27.70
CA ASP A 298 -12.42 -3.47 28.60
C ASP A 298 -13.71 -3.92 27.88
N GLY A 299 -13.65 -4.11 26.55
CA GLY A 299 -14.78 -4.55 25.72
C GLY A 299 -15.85 -3.49 25.48
N SER A 300 -15.62 -2.23 25.87
CA SER A 300 -16.51 -1.13 25.53
C SER A 300 -16.28 -0.65 24.08
N PRO A 301 -17.35 -0.38 23.30
CA PRO A 301 -17.23 0.36 22.05
C PRO A 301 -16.55 1.70 22.30
N ASN A 302 -15.64 2.13 21.41
CA ASN A 302 -15.10 3.49 21.46
C ASN A 302 -16.27 4.48 21.34
N GLY A 303 -16.47 5.27 22.38
CA GLY A 303 -17.75 5.92 22.68
C GLY A 303 -18.24 6.86 21.58
N ASP A 304 -19.54 6.76 21.28
CA ASP A 304 -20.34 7.61 20.40
C ASP A 304 -19.81 9.04 20.24
N TRP A 305 -19.12 9.29 19.12
CA TRP A 305 -18.60 10.58 18.68
C TRP A 305 -19.69 11.68 18.62
N GLN A 306 -20.97 11.29 18.54
CA GLN A 306 -22.13 12.20 18.59
C GLN A 306 -22.31 12.92 19.94
N ASN A 307 -21.63 12.49 21.01
CA ASN A 307 -21.69 13.19 22.31
C ASN A 307 -20.54 14.19 22.53
N GLY A 308 -19.55 14.26 21.63
CA GLY A 308 -18.37 15.14 21.75
C GLY A 308 -18.59 16.56 21.24
N PHE A 309 -19.43 16.75 20.21
CA PHE A 309 -19.80 18.06 19.69
C PHE A 309 -21.25 18.41 20.07
N GLY A 310 -21.41 19.02 21.25
CA GLY A 310 -22.63 19.76 21.56
C GLY A 310 -23.56 19.16 22.61
N LYS A 311 -23.05 18.71 23.76
CA LYS A 311 -23.80 18.79 25.04
C LYS A 311 -22.93 19.27 26.20
N GLY A 312 -22.20 20.37 25.97
CA GLY A 312 -21.61 21.19 27.04
C GLY A 312 -22.63 21.97 27.88
N GLY A 313 -23.91 21.59 27.87
CA GLY A 313 -24.90 22.10 28.81
C GLY A 313 -24.93 21.20 30.02
N ARG A 314 -24.17 21.55 31.08
CA ARG A 314 -24.37 20.96 32.40
C ARG A 314 -25.85 21.11 32.75
N ARG A 315 -26.58 20.00 32.84
CA ARG A 315 -27.87 19.98 33.53
C ARG A 315 -27.57 20.28 35.00
N ASP A 316 -28.16 21.33 35.53
CA ASP A 316 -28.26 21.47 36.98
C ASP A 316 -29.23 20.40 37.52
N GLU A 317 -29.19 20.16 38.83
CA GLU A 317 -29.99 19.12 39.51
C GLU A 317 -31.52 19.37 39.44
N ASN A 318 -31.99 20.38 38.71
CA ASN A 318 -33.41 20.71 38.55
C ASN A 318 -33.92 20.79 37.09
N GLY A 319 -33.11 20.40 36.10
CA GLY A 319 -33.60 20.05 34.75
C GLY A 319 -34.07 21.21 33.86
N GLY A 320 -33.53 22.42 34.00
CA GLY A 320 -33.84 23.55 33.13
C GLY A 320 -32.78 23.84 32.05
N PHE A 321 -33.18 24.05 30.78
CA PHE A 321 -32.28 24.53 29.72
C PHE A 321 -32.16 26.06 29.80
N GLY A 322 -31.03 26.59 30.25
CA GLY A 322 -30.75 28.02 30.30
C GLY A 322 -29.60 28.45 29.37
N GLY A 323 -29.90 29.35 28.43
CA GLY A 323 -28.92 30.27 27.83
C GLY A 323 -28.52 29.99 26.37
N ARG A 324 -29.07 30.78 25.44
CA ARG A 324 -28.47 31.03 24.11
C ARG A 324 -27.15 31.77 24.27
N PRO A 325 -26.12 31.52 23.45
CA PRO A 325 -25.04 32.47 23.23
C PRO A 325 -25.40 33.38 22.05
N ASP A 326 -25.78 34.61 22.36
CA ASP A 326 -25.73 35.72 21.40
C ASP A 326 -24.47 36.54 21.74
N ASP A 327 -23.76 36.99 20.69
CA ASP A 327 -22.81 38.11 20.65
C ASP A 327 -21.32 37.76 20.38
N PHE A 328 -21.01 37.72 19.07
CA PHE A 328 -19.66 37.93 18.56
C PHE A 328 -19.39 39.44 18.46
N GLY A 329 -18.45 39.92 19.27
CA GLY A 329 -17.62 41.07 18.92
C GLY A 329 -17.92 42.37 19.66
N ASN A 330 -17.06 42.71 20.61
CA ASN A 330 -16.42 44.02 20.60
C ASN A 330 -15.06 43.95 21.31
N PHE A 331 -13.98 44.09 20.53
CA PHE A 331 -12.61 44.25 21.02
C PHE A 331 -12.36 45.76 21.08
N ASP A 332 -12.53 46.36 22.26
CA ASP A 332 -12.03 47.71 22.54
C ASP A 332 -11.64 47.81 24.01
N GLY A 333 -10.42 48.28 24.23
CA GLY A 333 -9.66 48.05 25.45
C GLY A 333 -9.98 48.97 26.63
N ASP A 334 -9.56 48.50 27.80
CA ASP A 334 -9.16 49.37 28.91
C ASP A 334 -8.16 48.63 29.81
N MET A 335 -6.98 49.22 29.99
CA MET A 335 -5.96 48.74 30.92
C MET A 335 -6.34 49.20 32.33
N GLY A 336 -6.80 48.28 33.18
CA GLY A 336 -7.17 48.55 34.57
C GLY A 336 -6.36 47.75 35.60
N THR A 337 -5.31 48.38 36.14
CA THR A 337 -4.75 48.32 37.51
C THR A 337 -4.71 46.98 38.30
N PRO A 338 -3.55 46.53 38.80
CA PRO A 338 -3.46 45.52 39.85
C PRO A 338 -3.87 46.08 41.23
N PRO A 339 -4.47 45.30 42.14
CA PRO A 339 -4.75 45.75 43.50
C PRO A 339 -3.48 45.77 44.36
N ASP A 340 -3.17 46.94 44.94
CA ASP A 340 -2.13 47.11 45.96
C ASP A 340 -2.65 46.75 47.36
N GLY A 341 -1.78 46.12 48.15
CA GLY A 341 -1.75 46.31 49.61
C GLY A 341 -1.80 45.05 50.48
N PHE A 342 -0.68 44.33 50.60
CA PHE A 342 -0.30 43.76 51.90
C PHE A 342 1.20 43.97 52.16
N ASP A 343 1.46 44.48 53.35
CA ASP A 343 2.63 45.17 53.87
C ASP A 343 3.83 44.25 54.12
N GLY A 344 5.03 44.77 53.88
CA GLY A 344 6.29 44.05 54.00
C GLY A 344 6.94 44.24 55.37
N GLY A 345 7.44 43.15 55.95
CA GLY A 345 8.32 43.23 57.12
C GLY A 345 8.84 41.88 57.58
N ASP A 346 10.17 41.84 57.71
CA ASP A 346 10.97 40.90 58.50
C ASP A 346 11.55 39.64 57.80
N MET A 347 12.81 39.79 57.38
CA MET A 347 13.68 38.70 56.96
C MET A 347 14.29 38.01 58.19
N GLY A 348 13.74 36.86 58.55
CA GLY A 348 14.34 35.94 59.53
C GLY A 348 15.37 35.01 58.88
N THR A 349 16.60 35.08 59.38
CA THR A 349 17.77 34.22 59.09
C THR A 349 17.50 32.71 59.29
N PRO A 350 18.01 31.81 58.43
CA PRO A 350 18.20 30.40 58.76
C PRO A 350 19.48 30.21 59.61
N PRO A 351 19.54 29.27 60.58
CA PRO A 351 20.72 29.09 61.42
C PRO A 351 21.87 28.34 60.71
N ASP A 352 23.09 28.82 60.92
CA ASP A 352 24.37 28.18 60.59
C ASP A 352 24.85 27.19 61.67
N GLY A 353 25.62 26.17 61.22
CA GLY A 353 26.58 25.37 61.99
C GLY A 353 26.07 23.99 62.40
N PHE A 354 26.73 22.85 62.16
CA PHE A 354 28.14 22.45 62.05
C PHE A 354 28.19 21.23 61.08
N GLY A 355 29.20 20.88 60.31
CA GLY A 355 30.66 20.97 60.39
C GLY A 355 31.18 19.70 59.69
N GLY A 356 32.15 19.83 58.77
CA GLY A 356 32.49 18.80 57.76
C GLY A 356 33.21 17.55 58.26
N GLY A 357 33.36 16.58 57.34
CA GLY A 357 34.23 15.41 57.49
C GLY A 357 33.97 14.29 56.47
N GLU A 358 34.93 14.13 55.56
CA GLU A 358 35.49 12.87 55.03
C GLU A 358 34.63 11.82 54.29
N MET A 359 35.04 11.55 53.04
CA MET A 359 34.63 10.40 52.22
C MET A 359 35.18 9.09 52.82
N GLY A 360 34.30 8.12 53.07
CA GLY A 360 34.67 6.76 53.46
C GLY A 360 34.56 5.77 52.28
N THR A 361 35.61 4.97 52.09
CA THR A 361 35.72 3.84 51.15
C THR A 361 34.82 2.66 51.52
N PRO A 362 34.35 1.82 50.56
CA PRO A 362 33.57 0.62 50.86
C PRO A 362 34.45 -0.50 51.46
N PRO A 363 33.88 -1.40 52.29
CA PRO A 363 34.65 -2.41 52.99
C PRO A 363 35.05 -3.61 52.13
N ASP A 364 36.29 -4.02 52.39
CA ASP A 364 37.00 -5.24 52.04
C ASP A 364 36.32 -6.49 52.64
N MET A 365 36.00 -7.48 51.78
CA MET A 365 35.78 -8.87 52.20
C MET A 365 36.79 -9.75 51.47
N GLY A 366 37.78 -10.17 52.23
CA GLY A 366 38.83 -11.07 51.78
C GLY A 366 38.47 -12.55 51.82
N ASP A 367 39.49 -13.30 51.41
CA ASP A 367 39.80 -14.70 51.69
C ASP A 367 39.12 -15.77 50.80
N MET A 368 39.75 -16.04 49.65
CA MET A 368 39.60 -17.29 48.90
C MET A 368 40.64 -18.30 49.37
N GLY A 369 40.19 -19.31 50.12
CA GLY A 369 40.94 -20.52 50.43
C GLY A 369 40.49 -21.70 49.56
N ASP A 370 41.47 -22.42 49.02
CA ASP A 370 41.43 -23.59 48.15
C ASP A 370 40.36 -24.67 48.44
N MET A 371 39.72 -25.24 47.40
CA MET A 371 39.76 -26.70 47.14
C MET A 371 39.23 -27.15 45.75
N LYS A 372 40.13 -27.90 45.09
CA LYS A 372 40.13 -28.79 43.90
C LYS A 372 38.84 -29.28 43.17
N PRO A 373 39.00 -29.78 41.90
CA PRO A 373 37.93 -30.02 40.93
C PRO A 373 37.32 -31.42 41.01
N VAL A 374 36.06 -31.54 40.58
CA VAL A 374 35.47 -32.81 40.15
C VAL A 374 34.85 -32.65 38.76
N SER A 375 35.17 -33.64 37.94
CA SER A 375 34.77 -33.85 36.56
C SER A 375 33.32 -34.32 36.47
N SER A 376 32.69 -33.95 35.36
CA SER A 376 31.92 -34.82 34.44
C SER A 376 30.50 -34.34 34.13
N ASP A 377 30.23 -34.28 32.82
CA ASP A 377 28.94 -34.54 32.16
C ASP A 377 28.05 -33.36 31.77
N GLY A 378 28.18 -32.94 30.51
CA GLY A 378 27.05 -32.68 29.61
C GLY A 378 26.19 -31.43 29.86
N GLY A 379 26.38 -30.41 29.01
CA GLY A 379 25.41 -29.32 28.88
C GLY A 379 26.02 -28.14 28.12
N PHE A 380 25.63 -27.99 26.85
CA PHE A 380 25.97 -26.84 26.03
C PHE A 380 25.05 -25.68 26.43
N GLU A 381 25.58 -24.73 27.21
CA GLU A 381 24.91 -23.48 27.60
C GLU A 381 25.14 -22.43 26.50
N VAL A 382 24.06 -21.85 25.98
CA VAL A 382 24.10 -20.54 25.30
C VAL A 382 23.20 -19.62 26.11
N SER A 383 23.82 -18.66 26.79
CA SER A 383 23.16 -17.60 27.53
C SER A 383 23.29 -16.30 26.75
N PHE A 384 22.16 -15.73 26.32
CA PHE A 384 21.98 -14.29 26.17
C PHE A 384 20.49 -13.98 26.39
N LEU A 385 20.12 -13.68 27.64
CA LEU A 385 18.90 -12.94 27.91
C LEU A 385 19.13 -11.50 27.45
N SER A 386 18.33 -11.05 26.49
CA SER A 386 18.01 -9.64 26.30
C SER A 386 16.57 -9.41 26.75
N ASP A 387 16.44 -8.46 27.66
CA ASP A 387 15.22 -7.88 28.19
C ASP A 387 14.36 -7.30 27.05
N GLU A 388 13.40 -8.07 26.55
CA GLU A 388 12.36 -7.58 25.66
C GLU A 388 11.24 -7.00 26.51
N THR A 389 11.05 -5.69 26.40
CA THR A 389 9.80 -5.04 26.80
C THR A 389 8.70 -5.58 25.88
N VAL A 390 7.93 -6.53 26.40
CA VAL A 390 6.69 -6.99 25.76
C VAL A 390 5.69 -5.83 25.84
N SER A 391 5.66 -4.98 24.82
CA SER A 391 4.46 -4.23 24.49
C SER A 391 3.41 -5.26 24.08
N THR A 392 2.24 -5.17 24.70
CA THR A 392 1.09 -5.97 24.28
C THR A 392 0.54 -5.32 23.02
N GLU A 393 1.18 -5.62 21.89
CA GLU A 393 0.60 -5.37 20.57
C GLU A 393 -0.78 -6.04 20.51
N SER A 394 -1.78 -5.25 20.12
CA SER A 394 -3.09 -5.75 19.76
C SER A 394 -2.91 -6.89 18.74
N THR A 395 -3.41 -8.07 19.04
CA THR A 395 -3.35 -9.25 18.16
C THR A 395 -4.32 -9.15 16.97
N GLY A 396 -4.65 -7.94 16.52
CA GLY A 396 -5.48 -7.68 15.36
C GLY A 396 -4.65 -7.57 14.08
N THR A 397 -5.15 -8.12 12.98
CA THR A 397 -4.64 -7.78 11.65
C THR A 397 -4.78 -6.27 11.44
N SER A 398 -3.71 -5.59 11.03
CA SER A 398 -3.74 -4.19 10.61
C SER A 398 -4.81 -4.02 9.53
N ALA A 399 -5.70 -3.05 9.68
CA ALA A 399 -6.82 -2.84 8.75
C ALA A 399 -6.91 -1.38 8.30
N LYS A 400 -5.75 -0.79 7.98
CA LYS A 400 -5.59 0.61 7.61
C LYS A 400 -5.87 0.80 6.13
N ALA A 401 -6.47 1.91 5.72
CA ALA A 401 -6.69 2.14 4.30
C ALA A 401 -5.38 2.41 3.57
N LEU A 402 -4.63 3.45 3.98
CA LEU A 402 -3.34 3.80 3.39
C LEU A 402 -2.24 3.63 4.44
N LYS A 403 -1.29 2.72 4.22
CA LYS A 403 -0.23 2.42 5.18
C LYS A 403 1.16 2.42 4.54
N ALA A 404 2.08 3.14 5.16
CA ALA A 404 3.49 3.13 4.82
C ALA A 404 4.39 2.95 6.05
N GLY A 405 5.42 2.11 5.97
CA GLY A 405 6.48 2.08 6.99
C GLY A 405 7.47 3.23 6.88
N GLY A 406 7.45 3.96 5.76
CA GLY A 406 8.20 5.19 5.50
C GLY A 406 7.22 6.34 5.29
N ASN A 407 7.28 7.02 4.15
CA ASN A 407 6.50 8.23 3.91
C ASN A 407 5.21 7.96 3.12
N ILE A 408 4.23 8.85 3.29
CA ILE A 408 3.07 8.95 2.41
C ILE A 408 3.13 10.27 1.65
N VAL A 409 3.04 10.23 0.33
CA VAL A 409 2.97 11.41 -0.54
C VAL A 409 1.70 11.34 -1.37
N ILE A 410 0.87 12.37 -1.28
CA ILE A 410 -0.41 12.46 -2.00
C ILE A 410 -0.48 13.81 -2.71
N GLU A 411 -0.40 13.78 -4.03
CA GLU A 411 -0.42 14.95 -4.90
C GLU A 411 -1.78 15.14 -5.57
N ASP A 412 -2.49 14.06 -5.87
CA ASP A 412 -3.87 14.09 -6.36
C ASP A 412 -4.56 12.74 -6.13
N GLY A 413 -5.86 12.67 -6.45
CA GLY A 413 -6.70 11.48 -6.35
C GLY A 413 -8.00 11.73 -5.59
N THR A 414 -8.97 10.84 -5.76
CA THR A 414 -10.24 10.86 -5.01
C THR A 414 -10.34 9.62 -4.13
N PHE A 415 -10.45 9.81 -2.82
CA PHE A 415 -10.44 8.75 -1.82
C PHE A 415 -11.76 8.74 -1.04
N THR A 416 -12.52 7.66 -1.16
CA THR A 416 -13.65 7.32 -0.30
C THR A 416 -13.22 6.15 0.58
N ILE A 417 -13.09 6.39 1.89
CA ILE A 417 -12.49 5.43 2.82
C ILE A 417 -13.48 5.09 3.93
N ASP A 418 -13.69 3.81 4.17
CA ASP A 418 -14.28 3.27 5.40
C ASP A 418 -13.35 2.19 5.98
N SER A 419 -12.57 2.55 6.99
CA SER A 419 -11.53 1.68 7.56
C SER A 419 -11.82 1.32 9.01
N ALA A 420 -11.63 0.04 9.37
CA ALA A 420 -11.74 -0.42 10.76
C ALA A 420 -10.60 0.11 11.66
N ASP A 421 -9.51 0.55 11.05
CA ASP A 421 -8.32 1.15 11.65
C ASP A 421 -8.10 2.52 10.99
N ASP A 422 -6.88 3.06 11.02
CA ASP A 422 -6.55 4.37 10.47
C ASP A 422 -6.89 4.51 8.98
N ALA A 423 -7.42 5.68 8.58
CA ALA A 423 -7.61 5.96 7.16
C ALA A 423 -6.27 6.26 6.45
N LEU A 424 -5.34 6.94 7.13
CA LEU A 424 -3.97 7.14 6.69
C LEU A 424 -3.03 6.90 7.86
N HIS A 425 -2.02 6.05 7.66
CA HIS A 425 -1.00 5.77 8.65
C HIS A 425 0.40 5.71 8.03
N CYS A 426 1.35 6.46 8.58
CA CYS A 426 2.75 6.23 8.28
C CYS A 426 3.68 6.45 9.46
N ASP A 427 4.75 5.65 9.52
CA ASP A 427 5.80 5.80 10.54
C ASP A 427 6.70 7.01 10.24
N GLY A 428 6.85 7.36 8.96
CA GLY A 428 7.60 8.53 8.48
C GLY A 428 6.76 9.80 8.38
N ALA A 429 7.10 10.65 7.40
CA ALA A 429 6.38 11.90 7.16
C ALA A 429 5.22 11.69 6.15
N ALA A 430 4.20 12.53 6.25
CA ALA A 430 3.12 12.59 5.28
C ALA A 430 3.05 13.97 4.64
N HIS A 431 2.97 14.01 3.30
CA HIS A 431 2.73 15.24 2.54
C HIS A 431 1.50 15.09 1.66
N ILE A 432 0.50 15.94 1.89
CA ILE A 432 -0.73 16.03 1.08
C ILE A 432 -0.77 17.40 0.41
N SER A 433 -0.51 17.42 -0.90
CA SER A 433 -0.50 18.64 -1.72
C SER A 433 -1.71 18.77 -2.66
N GLY A 434 -2.56 17.73 -2.73
CA GLY A 434 -3.80 17.76 -3.51
C GLY A 434 -4.76 16.61 -3.20
N GLY A 435 -5.71 16.36 -4.11
CA GLY A 435 -6.72 15.31 -3.98
C GLY A 435 -7.95 15.65 -3.11
N SER A 436 -8.88 14.70 -3.01
CA SER A 436 -10.12 14.81 -2.24
C SER A 436 -10.35 13.54 -1.40
N PHE A 437 -10.49 13.69 -0.09
CA PHE A 437 -10.73 12.61 0.86
C PHE A 437 -12.11 12.73 1.49
N THR A 438 -12.83 11.61 1.55
CA THR A 438 -13.99 11.40 2.42
C THR A 438 -13.73 10.13 3.20
N ALA A 439 -13.43 10.26 4.50
CA ALA A 439 -12.98 9.15 5.32
C ALA A 439 -13.90 8.93 6.54
N SER A 440 -14.16 7.66 6.82
CA SER A 440 -14.62 7.14 8.11
C SER A 440 -13.56 6.19 8.63
N SER A 441 -12.95 6.52 9.76
CA SER A 441 -11.94 5.71 10.43
C SER A 441 -12.48 5.13 11.72
N GLY A 442 -12.08 3.90 12.03
CA GLY A 442 -12.31 3.25 13.31
C GLY A 442 -11.34 3.70 14.40
N ASP A 443 -10.18 4.24 14.02
CA ASP A 443 -9.16 4.79 14.90
C ASP A 443 -8.81 6.22 14.46
N ASP A 444 -7.57 6.51 14.06
CA ASP A 444 -7.18 7.85 13.65
C ASP A 444 -7.66 8.15 12.22
N GLY A 445 -8.11 9.38 12.00
CA GLY A 445 -8.33 9.85 10.64
C GLY A 445 -7.00 9.90 9.86
N ILE A 446 -5.95 10.45 10.49
CA ILE A 446 -4.59 10.56 9.96
C ILE A 446 -3.61 10.34 11.11
N HIS A 447 -2.80 9.28 11.03
CA HIS A 447 -1.71 8.96 11.95
C HIS A 447 -0.37 9.12 11.24
N VAL A 448 0.52 9.95 11.78
CA VAL A 448 1.83 10.24 11.18
C VAL A 448 2.89 10.29 12.28
N GLY A 449 3.92 9.46 12.16
CA GLY A 449 5.04 9.41 13.11
C GLY A 449 6.00 10.60 12.98
N GLY A 450 6.14 11.15 11.78
CA GLY A 450 6.95 12.32 11.45
C GLY A 450 6.16 13.61 11.23
N ASP A 451 6.65 14.46 10.32
CA ASP A 451 5.97 15.69 9.95
C ASP A 451 4.74 15.40 9.07
N LEU A 452 3.61 16.02 9.41
CA LEU A 452 2.43 16.09 8.55
C LEU A 452 2.37 17.47 7.90
N VAL A 453 2.50 17.52 6.58
CA VAL A 453 2.34 18.72 5.77
C VAL A 453 1.08 18.57 4.91
N ILE A 454 0.16 19.51 5.05
CA ILE A 454 -1.04 19.61 4.21
C ILE A 454 -1.06 21.03 3.64
N ASP A 455 -0.70 21.17 2.37
CA ASP A 455 -0.66 22.46 1.66
C ASP A 455 -1.60 22.52 0.44
N GLY A 456 -2.36 21.45 0.20
CA GLY A 456 -3.46 21.43 -0.75
C GLY A 456 -4.47 20.31 -0.52
N GLY A 457 -5.42 20.17 -1.45
CA GLY A 457 -6.49 19.16 -1.40
C GLY A 457 -7.69 19.53 -0.52
N LYS A 458 -8.65 18.59 -0.44
CA LYS A 458 -9.82 18.66 0.46
C LYS A 458 -9.88 17.40 1.29
N ILE A 459 -9.87 17.53 2.62
CA ILE A 459 -9.93 16.38 3.53
C ILE A 459 -11.18 16.48 4.40
N ASP A 460 -12.10 15.53 4.26
CA ASP A 460 -13.32 15.41 5.05
C ASP A 460 -13.28 14.10 5.85
N ILE A 461 -13.02 14.21 7.16
CA ILE A 461 -13.00 13.06 8.08
C ILE A 461 -14.32 13.08 8.84
N SER A 462 -15.24 12.25 8.38
CA SER A 462 -16.60 12.17 8.90
C SER A 462 -16.71 11.40 10.22
N LYS A 463 -15.72 10.55 10.51
CA LYS A 463 -15.58 9.77 11.73
C LYS A 463 -14.10 9.44 12.00
N SER A 464 -13.66 9.66 13.23
CA SER A 464 -12.41 9.17 13.81
C SER A 464 -12.55 9.10 15.33
N TYR A 465 -11.63 8.45 16.03
CA TYR A 465 -11.55 8.41 17.49
C TYR A 465 -11.13 9.74 18.10
#